data_AF-I3R451-F1
#
_entry.id   AF-I3R451-F1
#
_cell.length_a   1.000
_cell.length_b   1.000
_cell.length_c   1.000
_cell.angle_alpha   90.00
_cell.angle_beta   90.00
_cell.angle_gamma   90.00
#
_symmetry.space_group_name_H-M   'P 1'
#
loop_
_entity.id
_entity.type
_entity.pdbx_description
1 polymer ?
#
loop_
_entity_poly.entity_id
_entity_poly.type
_entity_poly.pdbx_seq_one_letter_code
_entity_poly.pdbx_strand_id
1 'polypeptide(L)'
;MSNRVASPLKLNLGCGDDIKQGWLNVDYRPGEMGVRGDVVEPDEMHDLNETPWPWPDDSAERILLDNVLEHLVDPVEAMKEAIRVLAPGGRLEIVAPYPNNPSSARLDHTRQMHPVEFLKDGDWLFPELSVVDWSVSRVRVGRLLPSDRFALWVCDTFGLFGIDSWTVVLEVQR
;
A
#
# COMPACT_ATOMS: atom_id res chain seq x y z
N MET A 1 -26.30 -29.26 -3.47
CA MET A 1 -24.98 -28.86 -3.98
C MET A 1 -24.50 -27.70 -3.13
N SER A 2 -23.37 -27.88 -2.44
CA SER A 2 -22.87 -26.93 -1.43
C SER A 2 -22.53 -25.60 -2.08
N ASN A 3 -23.29 -24.55 -1.78
CA ASN A 3 -22.97 -23.18 -2.13
C ASN A 3 -21.80 -22.74 -1.23
N ARG A 4 -20.57 -23.10 -1.60
CA ARG A 4 -19.39 -22.45 -1.00
C ARG A 4 -19.41 -21.03 -1.52
N VAL A 5 -19.77 -20.07 -0.67
CA VAL A 5 -19.37 -18.69 -0.87
C VAL A 5 -17.86 -18.75 -1.03
N ALA A 6 -17.35 -18.47 -2.25
CA ALA A 6 -15.92 -18.40 -2.47
C ALA A 6 -15.37 -17.40 -1.43
N SER A 7 -14.31 -17.78 -0.72
CA SER A 7 -13.67 -16.85 0.20
C SER A 7 -13.31 -15.59 -0.59
N PRO A 8 -13.68 -14.40 -0.09
CA PRO A 8 -13.50 -13.18 -0.86
C PRO A 8 -12.01 -12.93 -1.09
N LEU A 9 -11.64 -12.57 -2.32
CA LEU A 9 -10.26 -12.46 -2.76
C LEU A 9 -9.57 -11.29 -2.05
N LYS A 10 -8.39 -11.56 -1.49
CA LYS A 10 -7.53 -10.56 -0.86
C LYS A 10 -6.17 -10.61 -1.54
N LEU A 11 -5.68 -9.47 -2.02
CA LEU A 11 -4.43 -9.37 -2.77
C LEU A 11 -3.35 -8.70 -1.91
N ASN A 12 -2.23 -9.40 -1.71
CA ASN A 12 -1.02 -8.83 -1.13
C ASN A 12 -0.04 -8.62 -2.29
N LEU A 13 -0.01 -7.41 -2.84
CA LEU A 13 0.69 -7.09 -4.07
C LEU A 13 2.08 -6.55 -3.73
N GLY A 14 3.12 -6.99 -4.44
CA GLY A 14 4.51 -6.69 -4.11
C GLY A 14 4.93 -7.31 -2.78
N CYS A 15 4.55 -8.57 -2.55
CA CYS A 15 4.61 -9.18 -1.22
C CYS A 15 6.04 -9.41 -0.70
N GLY A 16 7.06 -9.46 -1.56
CA GLY A 16 8.41 -9.86 -1.18
C GLY A 16 8.40 -11.16 -0.36
N ASP A 17 8.95 -11.11 0.85
CA ASP A 17 8.96 -12.22 1.82
C ASP A 17 7.83 -12.17 2.86
N ASP A 18 6.97 -11.15 2.84
CA ASP A 18 5.84 -10.98 3.78
C ASP A 18 4.59 -11.72 3.29
N ILE A 19 4.64 -13.05 3.34
CA ILE A 19 3.52 -13.92 2.93
C ILE A 19 2.41 -13.89 3.97
N LYS A 20 1.20 -13.53 3.53
CA LYS A 20 0.01 -13.43 4.38
C LYS A 20 -0.91 -14.62 4.15
N GLN A 21 -1.19 -15.34 5.24
CA GLN A 21 -2.12 -16.47 5.20
C GLN A 21 -3.54 -16.00 4.84
N GLY A 22 -4.16 -16.66 3.85
CA GLY A 22 -5.51 -16.33 3.38
C GLY A 22 -5.58 -15.13 2.44
N TRP A 23 -4.42 -14.68 1.95
CA TRP A 23 -4.27 -13.72 0.86
C TRP A 23 -3.63 -14.43 -0.34
N LEU A 24 -3.89 -13.92 -1.54
CA LEU A 24 -3.10 -14.23 -2.72
C LEU A 24 -1.89 -13.30 -2.71
N ASN A 25 -0.70 -13.87 -2.53
CA ASN A 25 0.55 -13.14 -2.46
C ASN A 25 1.17 -13.04 -3.84
N VAL A 26 1.44 -11.82 -4.30
CA VAL A 26 1.83 -11.55 -5.68
C VAL A 26 3.11 -10.73 -5.70
N ASP A 27 4.08 -11.17 -6.49
CA ASP A 27 5.31 -10.43 -6.77
C ASP A 27 5.83 -10.75 -8.17
N TYR A 28 6.67 -9.90 -8.75
CA TYR A 28 7.31 -10.20 -10.04
C TYR A 28 8.66 -10.91 -9.88
N ARG A 29 9.23 -10.87 -8.67
CA ARG A 29 10.53 -11.48 -8.37
C ARG A 29 10.34 -12.87 -7.75
N PRO A 30 10.88 -13.94 -8.35
CA PRO A 30 10.91 -15.24 -7.71
C PRO A 30 12.01 -15.29 -6.64
N GLY A 31 11.73 -15.98 -5.53
CA GLY A 31 12.73 -16.46 -4.59
C GLY A 31 13.73 -15.44 -4.04
N GLU A 32 13.27 -14.26 -3.61
CA GLU A 32 14.13 -13.39 -2.80
C GLU A 32 14.49 -14.08 -1.47
N MET A 33 15.74 -13.95 -1.04
CA MET A 33 16.11 -14.32 0.33
C MET A 33 15.34 -13.39 1.26
N GLY A 34 14.33 -13.93 1.94
CA GLY A 34 13.64 -13.18 2.97
C GLY A 34 14.62 -12.69 4.03
N VAL A 35 14.21 -11.72 4.84
CA VAL A 35 15.01 -11.13 5.93
C VAL A 35 15.54 -12.21 6.90
N ARG A 36 14.91 -13.40 6.91
CA ARG A 36 15.27 -14.57 7.72
C ARG A 36 16.20 -15.58 7.03
N GLY A 37 16.53 -15.38 5.76
CA GLY A 37 17.40 -16.26 4.97
C GLY A 37 16.69 -17.44 4.30
N ASP A 38 15.37 -17.47 4.35
CA ASP A 38 14.54 -18.48 3.68
C ASP A 38 14.20 -18.01 2.25
N VAL A 39 14.06 -18.95 1.31
CA VAL A 39 13.50 -18.66 -0.01
C VAL A 39 11.99 -18.69 0.10
N VAL A 40 11.35 -17.57 -0.20
CA VAL A 40 9.91 -17.41 -0.14
C VAL A 40 9.42 -17.14 -1.56
N GLU A 41 8.41 -17.90 -1.99
CA GLU A 41 7.81 -17.76 -3.32
C GLU A 41 6.42 -17.15 -3.20
N PRO A 42 6.05 -16.21 -4.09
CA PRO A 42 4.68 -15.71 -4.16
C PRO A 42 3.74 -16.82 -4.69
N ASP A 43 2.45 -16.66 -4.41
CA ASP A 43 1.41 -17.54 -4.95
C ASP A 43 1.21 -17.33 -6.46
N GLU A 44 1.38 -16.09 -6.92
CA GLU A 44 1.27 -15.69 -8.33
C GLU A 44 2.38 -14.73 -8.73
N MET A 45 2.89 -14.85 -9.95
CA MET A 45 3.92 -13.97 -10.49
C MET A 45 3.31 -12.91 -11.41
N HIS A 46 3.43 -11.63 -11.06
CA HIS A 46 2.95 -10.53 -11.91
C HIS A 46 3.71 -9.22 -11.64
N ASP A 47 4.14 -8.53 -12.71
CA ASP A 47 4.71 -7.18 -12.63
C ASP A 47 3.59 -6.13 -12.62
N LEU A 48 3.49 -5.39 -11.52
CA LEU A 48 2.44 -4.37 -11.33
C LEU A 48 2.59 -3.17 -12.27
N ASN A 49 3.72 -3.03 -12.98
CA ASN A 49 3.87 -2.07 -14.07
C ASN A 49 3.22 -2.53 -15.39
N GLU A 50 2.87 -3.81 -15.51
CA GLU A 50 2.19 -4.36 -16.67
C GLU A 50 0.67 -4.28 -16.48
N THR A 51 0.07 -3.23 -17.06
CA THR A 51 -1.39 -3.06 -17.05
C THR A 51 -2.03 -3.51 -18.38
N PRO A 52 -3.28 -4.02 -18.35
CA PRO A 52 -4.11 -4.25 -17.17
C PRO A 52 -3.65 -5.46 -16.34
N TRP A 53 -3.81 -5.37 -15.02
CA TRP A 53 -3.62 -6.47 -14.07
C TRP A 53 -4.58 -7.64 -14.37
N PRO A 54 -4.17 -8.90 -14.11
CA PRO A 54 -4.90 -10.08 -14.56
C PRO A 54 -6.19 -10.35 -13.79
N TRP A 55 -6.45 -9.61 -12.70
CA TRP A 55 -7.66 -9.79 -11.90
C TRP A 55 -8.86 -9.07 -12.52
N PRO A 56 -10.05 -9.70 -12.52
CA PRO A 56 -11.26 -9.08 -13.02
C PRO A 56 -11.66 -7.84 -12.22
N ASP A 57 -12.46 -6.99 -12.85
CA ASP A 57 -13.17 -5.91 -12.16
C ASP A 57 -13.97 -6.47 -10.99
N ASP A 58 -13.99 -5.75 -9.88
CA ASP A 58 -14.85 -6.01 -8.71
C ASP A 58 -14.62 -7.38 -8.05
N SER A 59 -13.43 -7.93 -8.21
CA SER A 59 -13.12 -9.29 -7.76
C SER A 59 -12.49 -9.34 -6.38
N ALA A 60 -11.81 -8.28 -5.93
CA ALA A 60 -11.11 -8.25 -4.64
C ALA A 60 -11.89 -7.49 -3.57
N GLU A 61 -11.91 -7.99 -2.34
CA GLU A 61 -12.42 -7.22 -1.19
C GLU A 61 -11.33 -6.40 -0.49
N ARG A 62 -10.07 -6.83 -0.60
CA ARG A 62 -8.92 -6.18 0.04
C ARG A 62 -7.72 -6.21 -0.91
N ILE A 63 -7.01 -5.09 -0.97
CA ILE A 63 -5.70 -4.98 -1.59
C ILE A 63 -4.76 -4.34 -0.56
N LEU A 64 -3.56 -4.91 -0.43
CA LEU A 64 -2.46 -4.35 0.33
C LEU A 64 -1.30 -4.02 -0.62
N LEU A 65 -0.76 -2.81 -0.48
CA LEU A 65 0.45 -2.31 -1.11
C LEU A 65 1.38 -1.79 -0.02
N ASP A 66 2.30 -2.62 0.46
CA ASP A 66 3.25 -2.27 1.53
C ASP A 66 4.66 -2.04 0.97
N ASN A 67 5.09 -0.78 0.94
CA ASN A 67 6.33 -0.31 0.33
C ASN A 67 6.46 -0.73 -1.14
N VAL A 68 5.39 -0.55 -1.92
CA VAL A 68 5.32 -0.96 -3.34
C VAL A 68 5.25 0.25 -4.27
N LEU A 69 4.38 1.21 -3.96
CA LEU A 69 4.07 2.33 -4.86
C LEU A 69 5.31 3.22 -5.13
N GLU A 70 6.32 3.23 -4.27
CA GLU A 70 7.59 3.94 -4.47
C GLU A 70 8.52 3.30 -5.50
N HIS A 71 8.24 2.04 -5.89
CA HIS A 71 9.03 1.29 -6.86
C HIS A 71 8.38 1.27 -8.25
N LEU A 72 7.07 1.54 -8.35
CA LEU A 72 6.37 1.51 -9.64
C LEU A 72 6.69 2.74 -10.49
N VAL A 73 6.68 2.54 -11.80
CA VAL A 73 6.94 3.60 -12.80
C VAL A 73 5.82 4.64 -12.81
N ASP A 74 4.56 4.18 -12.72
CA ASP A 74 3.39 5.06 -12.65
C ASP A 74 2.48 4.74 -11.44
N PRO A 75 2.67 5.50 -10.35
CA PRO A 75 1.84 5.59 -9.18
C PRO A 75 0.34 5.46 -9.41
N VAL A 76 -0.09 6.26 -10.37
CA VAL A 76 -1.47 6.62 -10.62
C VAL A 76 -2.16 5.52 -11.40
N GLU A 77 -1.47 4.90 -12.36
CA GLU A 77 -2.00 3.73 -13.08
C GLU A 77 -2.21 2.53 -12.14
N ALA A 78 -1.27 2.28 -11.22
CA ALA A 78 -1.44 1.23 -10.20
C ALA A 78 -2.65 1.50 -9.28
N MET A 79 -2.87 2.75 -8.89
CA MET A 79 -4.06 3.15 -8.13
C MET A 79 -5.36 2.93 -8.92
N LYS A 80 -5.39 3.25 -10.22
CA LYS A 80 -6.55 2.99 -11.08
C LYS A 80 -6.85 1.50 -11.18
N GLU A 81 -5.83 0.67 -11.33
CA GLU A 81 -6.00 -0.79 -11.36
C GLU A 81 -6.49 -1.34 -10.02
N ALA A 82 -5.98 -0.83 -8.90
CA ALA A 82 -6.49 -1.18 -7.57
C ALA A 82 -7.98 -0.81 -7.42
N ILE A 83 -8.40 0.36 -7.89
CA ILE A 83 -9.81 0.78 -7.90
C ILE A 83 -10.66 -0.15 -8.78
N ARG A 84 -10.19 -0.49 -9.99
CA ARG A 84 -10.87 -1.38 -10.93
C ARG A 84 -11.11 -2.77 -10.31
N VAL A 85 -10.07 -3.35 -9.70
CA VAL A 85 -10.10 -4.71 -9.14
C VAL A 85 -10.89 -4.80 -7.83
N LEU A 86 -10.88 -3.75 -7.00
CA LEU A 86 -11.60 -3.75 -5.71
C LEU A 86 -13.11 -3.63 -5.90
N ALA A 87 -13.86 -4.64 -5.43
CA ALA A 87 -15.32 -4.60 -5.38
C ALA A 87 -15.86 -3.34 -4.65
N PRO A 88 -17.12 -2.92 -4.89
CA PRO A 88 -17.76 -1.88 -4.09
C PRO A 88 -17.66 -2.16 -2.58
N GLY A 89 -17.23 -1.18 -1.79
CA GLY A 89 -16.93 -1.35 -0.35
C GLY A 89 -15.65 -2.13 -0.04
N GLY A 90 -14.89 -2.52 -1.07
CA GLY A 90 -13.55 -3.08 -0.95
C GLY A 90 -12.56 -2.04 -0.43
N ARG A 91 -11.49 -2.51 0.23
CA ARG A 91 -10.50 -1.63 0.88
C ARG A 91 -9.11 -1.78 0.30
N LEU A 92 -8.47 -0.64 0.07
CA LEU A 92 -7.08 -0.52 -0.32
C LEU A 92 -6.28 -0.03 0.89
N GLU A 93 -5.29 -0.80 1.32
CA GLU A 93 -4.34 -0.39 2.35
C GLU A 93 -2.99 -0.12 1.68
N ILE A 94 -2.47 1.09 1.89
CA ILE A 94 -1.17 1.52 1.37
C ILE A 94 -0.29 1.84 2.55
N VAL A 95 0.91 1.27 2.56
CA VAL A 95 1.99 1.60 3.48
C VAL A 95 3.18 2.06 2.65
N ALA A 96 3.81 3.15 3.02
CA ALA A 96 5.02 3.63 2.35
C ALA A 96 5.96 4.35 3.33
N PRO A 97 7.27 4.37 3.08
CA PRO A 97 8.26 4.99 3.94
C PRO A 97 8.10 6.52 3.91
N TYR A 98 8.34 7.17 5.05
CA TYR A 98 8.30 8.63 5.11
C TYR A 98 9.55 9.22 4.43
N PRO A 99 9.45 10.26 3.58
CA PRO A 99 10.59 10.80 2.83
C PRO A 99 11.81 11.21 3.67
N ASN A 100 11.62 11.58 4.94
CA ASN A 100 12.69 11.98 5.85
C ASN A 100 13.33 10.81 6.63
N ASN A 101 12.97 9.56 6.34
CA ASN A 101 13.60 8.38 6.92
C ASN A 101 14.79 7.89 6.07
N PRO A 102 15.91 7.44 6.65
CA PRO A 102 16.96 6.75 5.88
C PRO A 102 16.46 5.59 5.00
N SER A 103 15.36 4.92 5.38
CA SER A 103 14.74 3.88 4.55
C SER A 103 14.15 4.41 3.24
N SER A 104 13.78 5.69 3.15
CA SER A 104 13.28 6.33 1.91
C SER A 104 14.38 6.57 0.87
N ALA A 105 15.65 6.49 1.28
CA ALA A 105 16.82 6.75 0.45
C ALA A 105 17.51 5.47 -0.03
N ARG A 106 16.82 4.32 0.00
CA ARG A 106 17.36 3.07 -0.55
C ARG A 106 17.51 3.20 -2.08
N LEU A 107 18.54 2.54 -2.60
CA LEU A 107 18.95 2.65 -4.01
C LEU A 107 17.94 2.04 -5.00
N ASP A 108 17.08 1.14 -4.52
CA ASP A 108 16.03 0.47 -5.28
C ASP A 108 14.70 1.25 -5.29
N HIS A 109 14.59 2.34 -4.54
CA HIS A 109 13.46 3.25 -4.66
C HIS A 109 13.60 4.08 -5.93
N THR A 110 12.57 4.08 -6.80
CA THR A 110 12.59 4.94 -7.99
C THR A 110 12.29 6.39 -7.61
N ARG A 111 11.60 6.61 -6.48
CA ARG A 111 11.26 7.93 -5.93
C ARG A 111 11.01 7.89 -4.42
N GLN A 112 11.16 9.03 -3.76
CA GLN A 112 10.53 9.28 -2.46
C GLN A 112 9.07 9.63 -2.70
N MET A 113 8.18 9.17 -1.83
CA MET A 113 6.74 9.35 -2.01
C MET A 113 6.15 9.95 -0.74
N HIS A 114 5.68 11.19 -0.85
CA HIS A 114 4.95 11.85 0.20
C HIS A 114 3.45 11.63 0.01
N PRO A 115 2.68 11.35 1.08
CA PRO A 115 1.24 11.10 0.97
C PRO A 115 0.46 12.26 0.34
N VAL A 116 0.96 13.50 0.47
CA VAL A 116 0.34 14.70 -0.11
C VAL A 116 0.30 14.66 -1.65
N GLU A 117 1.15 13.85 -2.29
CA GLU A 117 1.17 13.72 -3.76
C GLU A 117 -0.10 13.07 -4.29
N PHE A 118 -0.82 12.32 -3.45
CA PHE A 118 -2.13 11.75 -3.77
C PHE A 118 -3.30 12.67 -3.39
N LEU A 119 -3.01 13.91 -3.00
CA LEU A 119 -4.01 14.91 -2.66
C LEU A 119 -4.04 16.03 -3.71
N LYS A 120 -5.26 16.48 -4.04
CA LYS A 120 -5.52 17.71 -4.77
C LYS A 120 -6.47 18.58 -3.97
N ASP A 121 -6.02 19.79 -3.63
CA ASP A 121 -6.77 20.75 -2.81
C ASP A 121 -7.22 20.21 -1.44
N GLY A 122 -6.51 19.20 -0.91
CA GLY A 122 -6.78 18.56 0.38
C GLY A 122 -7.68 17.32 0.31
N ASP A 123 -8.21 17.02 -0.87
CA ASP A 123 -9.01 15.83 -1.18
C ASP A 123 -8.18 14.80 -1.96
N TRP A 124 -8.57 13.53 -1.90
CA TRP A 124 -7.88 12.46 -2.61
C TRP A 124 -8.00 12.64 -4.13
N LEU A 125 -6.94 12.35 -4.88
CA LEU A 125 -6.93 12.45 -6.35
C LEU A 125 -7.99 11.57 -7.02
N PHE A 126 -8.40 10.50 -6.36
CA PHE A 126 -9.35 9.51 -6.87
C PHE A 126 -10.70 9.68 -6.16
N PRO A 127 -11.72 10.27 -6.82
CA PRO A 127 -13.03 10.50 -6.20
C PRO A 127 -13.77 9.20 -5.84
N GLU A 128 -13.36 8.07 -6.39
CA GLU A 128 -13.90 6.74 -6.10
C GLU A 128 -13.47 6.20 -4.73
N LEU A 129 -12.48 6.82 -4.09
CA LEU A 129 -11.90 6.40 -2.82
C LEU A 129 -12.23 7.38 -1.70
N SER A 130 -12.65 6.84 -0.55
CA SER A 130 -12.75 7.60 0.70
C SER A 130 -11.67 7.13 1.69
N VAL A 131 -11.14 8.07 2.48
CA VAL A 131 -10.22 7.72 3.57
C VAL A 131 -11.02 7.17 4.74
N VAL A 132 -10.77 5.92 5.10
CA VAL A 132 -11.37 5.25 6.27
C VAL A 132 -10.48 5.43 7.50
N ASP A 133 -9.18 5.27 7.33
CA ASP A 133 -8.21 5.39 8.42
C ASP A 133 -6.89 5.97 7.91
N TRP A 134 -6.19 6.67 8.81
CA TRP A 134 -4.88 7.24 8.56
C TRP A 134 -4.00 7.02 9.78
N SER A 135 -2.79 6.47 9.57
CA SER A 135 -1.81 6.33 10.63
C SER A 135 -0.37 6.56 10.16
N VAL A 136 0.53 6.79 11.11
CA VAL A 136 1.98 6.93 10.90
C VAL A 136 2.71 6.10 11.95
N SER A 137 3.80 5.44 11.56
CA SER A 137 4.58 4.59 12.46
C SER A 137 5.59 5.41 13.31
N ARG A 138 5.80 4.96 14.56
CA ARG A 138 6.23 5.72 15.75
C ARG A 138 7.50 6.59 15.69
N VAL A 139 7.32 7.80 16.20
CA VAL A 139 8.33 8.71 16.80
C VAL A 139 9.11 8.02 17.93
N ARG A 140 10.45 7.96 17.87
CA ARG A 140 11.31 7.61 19.03
C ARG A 140 11.26 8.65 20.16
N VAL A 141 10.61 9.79 19.93
CA VAL A 141 10.26 10.81 20.92
C VAL A 141 8.74 10.88 21.05
N GLY A 142 8.18 10.13 22.01
CA GLY A 142 6.89 10.48 22.58
C GLY A 142 5.73 9.55 22.26
N ARG A 143 5.29 8.86 23.31
CA ARG A 143 3.88 8.53 23.58
C ARG A 143 3.00 9.80 23.73
N LEU A 144 3.27 10.87 22.98
CA LEU A 144 2.79 12.23 23.21
C LEU A 144 1.98 12.80 22.04
N LEU A 145 2.11 12.25 20.82
CA LEU A 145 1.38 12.73 19.64
C LEU A 145 0.48 11.62 19.05
N PRO A 146 -0.77 11.93 18.67
CA PRO A 146 -1.67 11.00 17.98
C PRO A 146 -1.17 10.67 16.56
N SER A 147 -1.69 9.61 15.94
CA SER A 147 -1.28 9.13 14.61
C SER A 147 -2.09 9.72 13.46
N ASP A 148 -2.68 10.90 13.63
CA ASP A 148 -3.69 11.47 12.72
C ASP A 148 -3.10 12.49 11.71
N ARG A 149 -3.98 13.09 10.87
CA ARG A 149 -3.61 14.15 9.90
C ARG A 149 -2.94 15.36 10.54
N PHE A 150 -3.27 15.66 11.80
CA PHE A 150 -2.65 16.75 12.53
C PHE A 150 -1.18 16.43 12.83
N ALA A 151 -0.87 15.17 13.17
CA ALA A 151 0.51 14.73 13.33
C ALA A 151 1.34 14.87 12.04
N LEU A 152 0.77 14.53 10.87
CA LEU A 152 1.43 14.78 9.58
C LEU A 152 1.76 16.26 9.38
N TRP A 153 0.79 17.14 9.58
CA TRP A 153 1.00 18.58 9.43
C TRP A 153 2.06 19.12 10.39
N VAL A 154 2.06 18.66 11.64
CA VAL A 154 3.10 19.02 12.64
C VAL A 154 4.48 18.55 12.16
N CYS A 155 4.57 17.34 11.62
CA CYS A 155 5.82 16.79 11.08
C CYS A 155 6.34 17.59 9.88
N ASP A 156 5.47 17.95 8.94
CA ASP A 156 5.83 18.77 7.78
C ASP A 156 6.24 20.20 8.17
N THR A 157 5.62 20.76 9.21
CA THR A 157 5.83 22.15 9.64
C THR A 157 7.14 22.34 10.41
N PHE A 158 7.49 21.39 11.28
CA PHE A 158 8.61 21.55 12.21
C PHE A 158 9.83 20.68 11.92
N GLY A 159 9.74 19.77 10.94
CA GLY A 159 10.87 18.95 10.50
C GLY A 159 11.55 18.22 11.66
N LEU A 160 10.86 17.23 12.27
CA LEU A 160 11.43 16.46 13.38
C LEU A 160 11.35 14.94 13.19
N PHE A 161 12.42 14.31 13.67
CA PHE A 161 12.88 12.93 13.49
C PHE A 161 11.91 11.85 13.99
N GLY A 162 11.78 10.78 13.20
CA GLY A 162 11.36 9.47 13.70
C GLY A 162 10.00 8.95 13.23
N ILE A 163 9.47 9.41 12.09
CA ILE A 163 8.41 8.64 11.40
C ILE A 163 9.10 7.69 10.43
N ASP A 164 8.77 6.40 10.51
CA ASP A 164 9.33 5.39 9.61
C ASP A 164 8.49 5.25 8.34
N SER A 165 7.17 5.19 8.49
CA SER A 165 6.21 5.01 7.41
C SER A 165 4.88 5.69 7.71
N TRP A 166 4.09 5.87 6.67
CA TRP A 166 2.69 6.26 6.74
C TRP A 166 1.81 5.13 6.20
N THR A 167 0.59 5.02 6.72
CA THR A 167 -0.40 4.06 6.31
C THR A 167 -1.72 4.77 6.06
N VAL A 168 -2.36 4.48 4.94
CA VAL A 168 -3.73 4.92 4.65
C VAL A 168 -4.59 3.73 4.28
N VAL A 169 -5.79 3.69 4.84
CA VAL A 169 -6.83 2.74 4.45
C VAL A 169 -7.90 3.51 3.70
N LEU A 170 -8.11 3.13 2.45
CA LEU A 170 -9.08 3.71 1.53
C LEU A 170 -10.19 2.70 1.27
N GLU A 171 -11.41 3.17 1.10
CA GLU A 171 -12.57 2.33 0.75
C GLU A 171 -13.23 2.84 -0.52
N VAL A 172 -13.53 1.91 -1.42
CA VAL A 172 -14.14 2.17 -2.72
C VAL A 172 -15.64 2.50 -2.54
N GLN A 173 -16.06 3.69 -2.99
CA GLN A 173 -17.37 4.29 -2.70
C GLN A 173 -18.43 4.22 -3.80
N ARG A 174 -18.05 3.78 -5.00
CA ARG A 174 -18.80 3.88 -6.27
C ARG A 174 -20.33 3.92 -6.19
#